data_AF-A0A080MKE9-F1
#
_entry.id   AF-A0A080MKE9-F1
#
_cell.length_a   1.000
_cell.length_b   1.000
_cell.length_c   1.000
_cell.angle_alpha   90.00
_cell.angle_beta   90.00
_cell.angle_gamma   90.00
#
_symmetry.space_group_name_H-M   'P 1'
#
loop_
_entity.id
_entity.type
_entity.pdbx_description
1 polymer ?
#
loop_
_entity_poly.entity_id
_entity_poly.type
_entity_poly.pdbx_seq_one_letter_code
_entity_poly.pdbx_strand_id
1 'polypeptide(L)'
;MPAWLDSAGLHAYLLGHPVCSVADERRAMQGYVALVAAGRDVRLWDEALRQQIYFGDEAFVERMQALSVPQQEVSRDVPRPQRSQLLTLSQWLGSSESRAQELLCAHTQSGISMTAIAREMGLSVSYVSRLMGRAEAALQACSSVESQQTPEAAARNC
;
A
#
# COMPACT_ATOMS: atom_id res chain seq x y z
N MET A 1 30.33 -14.91 -16.15
CA MET A 1 29.11 -14.85 -15.31
C MET A 1 29.53 -14.54 -13.88
N PRO A 2 28.79 -13.69 -13.14
CA PRO A 2 29.14 -13.39 -11.76
C PRO A 2 29.11 -14.64 -10.88
N ALA A 3 30.09 -14.79 -9.98
CA ALA A 3 30.23 -16.00 -9.14
C ALA A 3 29.08 -16.21 -8.14
N TRP A 4 28.31 -15.15 -7.83
CA TRP A 4 27.16 -15.22 -6.94
C TRP A 4 25.87 -15.70 -7.62
N LEU A 5 25.85 -15.76 -8.95
CA LEU A 5 24.68 -16.19 -9.71
C LEU A 5 24.77 -17.69 -9.97
N ASP A 6 23.87 -18.47 -9.35
CA ASP A 6 23.76 -19.90 -9.61
C ASP A 6 23.08 -20.17 -10.97
N SER A 7 23.80 -19.88 -12.05
CA SER A 7 23.36 -20.15 -13.42
C SER A 7 23.14 -21.65 -13.66
N ALA A 8 23.90 -22.52 -12.98
CA ALA A 8 23.79 -23.97 -13.14
C ALA A 8 22.47 -24.48 -12.56
N GLY A 9 22.11 -24.05 -11.34
CA GLY A 9 20.84 -24.35 -10.71
C GLY A 9 19.65 -23.82 -11.52
N LEU A 10 19.73 -22.58 -12.02
CA LEU A 10 18.70 -22.01 -12.89
C LEU A 10 18.52 -22.83 -14.18
N HIS A 11 19.61 -23.20 -14.85
CA HIS A 11 19.53 -24.00 -16.06
C HIS A 11 18.97 -25.40 -15.79
N ALA A 12 19.35 -26.03 -14.68
CA ALA A 12 18.81 -27.32 -14.29
C ALA A 12 17.31 -27.24 -13.99
N TYR A 13 16.85 -26.18 -13.32
CA TYR A 13 15.43 -25.92 -13.10
C TYR A 13 14.65 -25.79 -14.42
N LEU A 14 15.17 -25.01 -15.38
CA LEU A 14 14.53 -24.81 -16.68
C LEU A 14 14.46 -26.08 -17.53
N LEU A 15 15.44 -26.98 -17.40
CA LEU A 15 15.48 -28.24 -18.12
C LEU A 15 14.76 -29.38 -17.39
N GLY A 16 14.52 -29.26 -16.08
CA GLY A 16 14.01 -30.32 -15.22
C GLY A 16 15.04 -31.41 -14.91
N HIS A 17 16.29 -31.24 -15.30
CA HIS A 17 17.39 -32.17 -15.07
C HIS A 17 18.74 -31.44 -15.01
N PRO A 18 19.79 -32.04 -14.42
CA PRO A 18 21.13 -31.45 -14.42
C PRO A 18 21.65 -31.17 -15.84
N VAL A 19 22.40 -30.08 -16.00
CA VAL A 19 23.07 -29.73 -17.25
C VAL A 19 24.26 -30.68 -17.46
N CYS A 20 24.28 -31.43 -18.56
CA CYS A 20 25.35 -32.40 -18.85
C CYS A 20 26.15 -32.05 -20.11
N SER A 21 25.72 -31.05 -20.88
CA SER A 21 26.34 -30.70 -22.17
C SER A 21 26.18 -29.23 -22.53
N VAL A 22 27.02 -28.77 -23.47
CA VAL A 22 26.90 -27.43 -24.09
C VAL A 22 25.56 -27.26 -24.83
N ALA A 23 24.98 -28.36 -25.34
CA ALA A 23 23.67 -28.33 -25.97
C ALA A 23 22.57 -28.04 -24.94
N ASP A 24 22.67 -28.61 -23.74
CA ASP A 24 21.75 -28.34 -22.63
C ASP A 24 21.85 -26.90 -22.17
N GLU A 25 23.06 -26.34 -22.05
CA GLU A 25 23.26 -24.93 -21.72
C GLU A 25 22.54 -24.01 -22.73
N ARG A 26 22.71 -24.27 -24.04
CA ARG A 26 22.04 -23.49 -25.09
C ARG A 26 20.52 -23.60 -25.00
N ARG A 27 20.00 -24.81 -24.75
CA ARG A 27 18.56 -25.02 -24.58
C ARG A 27 18.01 -24.31 -23.35
N ALA A 28 18.72 -24.37 -22.23
CA ALA A 28 18.34 -23.66 -21.01
C ALA A 28 18.32 -22.14 -21.22
N MET A 29 19.33 -21.59 -21.88
CA MET A 29 19.37 -20.17 -22.23
C MET A 29 18.20 -19.76 -23.13
N GLN A 30 17.90 -20.55 -24.16
CA GLN A 30 16.74 -20.30 -25.03
C GLN A 30 15.41 -20.37 -24.26
N GLY A 31 15.28 -21.36 -23.38
CA GLY A 31 14.13 -21.51 -22.49
C GLY A 31 13.96 -20.30 -21.56
N TYR A 32 15.06 -19.80 -20.98
CA TYR A 32 15.04 -18.59 -20.16
C TYR A 32 14.60 -17.36 -20.95
N VAL A 33 15.14 -17.16 -22.16
CA VAL A 33 14.74 -16.04 -23.03
C VAL A 33 13.25 -16.11 -23.35
N ALA A 34 12.75 -17.30 -23.69
CA ALA A 34 11.32 -17.51 -23.96
C ALA A 34 10.45 -17.25 -22.73
N LEU A 35 10.89 -17.70 -21.55
CA LEU A 35 10.19 -17.47 -20.28
C LEU A 35 10.08 -15.97 -19.94
N VAL A 36 11.19 -15.23 -20.05
CA VAL A 36 11.21 -13.78 -19.80
C VAL A 36 10.34 -13.04 -20.82
N ALA A 37 10.39 -13.44 -22.09
CA ALA A 37 9.53 -12.85 -23.12
C ALA A 37 8.05 -13.12 -22.85
N ALA A 38 7.68 -14.32 -22.42
CA ALA A 38 6.30 -14.69 -22.09
C ALA A 38 5.78 -13.96 -20.84
N GLY A 39 6.67 -13.56 -19.93
CA GLY A 39 6.32 -12.74 -18.76
C GLY A 39 6.06 -11.27 -19.07
N ARG A 40 6.35 -10.80 -20.29
CA ARG A 40 6.11 -9.41 -20.69
C ARG A 40 4.60 -9.16 -20.80
N ASP A 41 4.14 -8.07 -20.19
CA ASP A 41 2.73 -7.65 -20.15
C ASP A 41 1.79 -8.60 -19.38
N VAL A 42 2.34 -9.57 -18.64
CA VAL A 42 1.57 -10.34 -17.67
C VAL A 42 1.18 -9.42 -16.52
N ARG A 43 -0.12 -9.31 -16.25
CA ARG A 43 -0.67 -8.57 -15.10
C ARG A 43 -0.49 -9.36 -13.81
N LEU A 44 0.77 -9.63 -13.46
CA LEU A 44 1.14 -10.45 -12.32
C LEU A 44 0.48 -9.93 -11.03
N TRP A 45 0.57 -8.63 -10.80
CA TRP A 45 0.06 -7.98 -9.59
C TRP A 45 -1.46 -7.90 -9.52
N ASP A 46 -2.14 -7.78 -10.67
CA ASP A 46 -3.59 -7.60 -10.71
C ASP A 46 -4.36 -8.92 -10.73
N GLU A 47 -3.81 -9.96 -11.37
CA GLU A 47 -4.57 -11.18 -11.71
C GLU A 47 -4.00 -12.47 -11.11
N ALA A 48 -2.68 -12.55 -10.92
CA ALA A 48 -1.99 -13.80 -10.61
C ALA A 48 -1.40 -13.86 -9.20
N LEU A 49 -0.91 -12.75 -8.65
CA LEU A 49 -0.32 -12.69 -7.32
C LEU A 49 -1.42 -12.54 -6.27
N ARG A 50 -1.88 -13.68 -5.74
CA ARG A 50 -2.96 -13.72 -4.75
C ARG A 50 -2.47 -13.77 -3.30
N GLN A 51 -1.16 -13.90 -3.08
CA GLN A 51 -0.55 -14.14 -1.76
C GLN A 51 0.79 -13.40 -1.61
N GLN A 52 1.31 -13.38 -0.38
CA GLN A 52 2.66 -12.92 -0.09
C GLN A 52 3.71 -13.90 -0.65
N ILE A 53 4.86 -13.37 -1.08
CA ILE A 53 6.01 -14.18 -1.46
C ILE A 53 6.73 -14.61 -0.18
N TYR A 54 6.76 -15.92 0.08
CA TYR A 54 7.51 -16.48 1.20
C TYR A 54 8.93 -16.81 0.76
N PHE A 55 9.92 -16.26 1.47
CA PHE A 55 11.32 -16.62 1.30
C PHE A 55 11.73 -17.58 2.42
N GLY A 56 11.72 -18.88 2.14
CA GLY A 56 12.07 -19.93 3.10
C GLY A 56 11.86 -21.32 2.53
N ASP A 57 12.04 -22.34 3.37
CA ASP A 57 11.76 -23.75 3.04
C ASP A 57 10.26 -24.07 3.16
N GLU A 58 9.82 -25.23 2.67
CA GLU A 58 8.41 -25.64 2.71
C GLU A 58 7.84 -25.60 4.13
N ALA A 59 8.64 -26.00 5.12
CA ALA A 59 8.25 -25.95 6.52
C ALA A 59 8.00 -24.52 7.02
N PHE A 60 8.81 -23.54 6.58
CA PHE A 60 8.60 -22.12 6.84
C PHE A 60 7.32 -21.62 6.19
N VAL A 61 7.09 -21.97 4.92
CA VAL A 61 5.87 -21.58 4.19
C VAL A 61 4.63 -22.10 4.92
N GLU A 62 4.61 -23.37 5.31
CA GLU A 62 3.48 -23.96 6.05
C GLU A 62 3.23 -23.27 7.39
N ARG A 63 4.28 -22.99 8.17
CA ARG A 63 4.15 -22.25 9.44
C ARG A 63 3.55 -20.86 9.22
N MET A 64 4.03 -20.13 8.22
CA MET A 64 3.55 -18.78 7.94
C MET A 64 2.12 -18.77 7.39
N GLN A 65 1.76 -19.74 6.55
CA GLN A 65 0.39 -19.89 6.06
C GLN A 65 -0.58 -20.26 7.18
N ALA A 66 -0.17 -21.10 8.14
CA ALA A 66 -0.98 -21.42 9.32
C ALA A 66 -1.27 -20.19 10.20
N LEU A 67 -0.34 -19.24 10.27
CA LEU A 67 -0.55 -17.94 10.94
C LEU A 67 -1.40 -16.96 10.13
N SER A 68 -1.59 -17.21 8.82
CA SER A 68 -2.29 -16.32 7.89
C SER A 68 -3.79 -16.62 7.77
N VAL A 69 -4.31 -17.63 8.47
CA VAL A 69 -5.76 -17.88 8.61
C VAL A 69 -6.41 -16.61 9.16
N PRO A 70 -7.56 -16.16 8.60
CA PRO A 70 -8.06 -14.81 8.83
C PRO A 70 -8.45 -14.60 10.30
N GLN A 71 -7.50 -14.15 11.12
CA GLN A 71 -7.81 -13.23 12.18
C GLN A 71 -8.24 -11.92 11.52
N GLN A 72 -9.49 -11.91 11.04
CA GLN A 72 -10.33 -10.72 10.98
C GLN A 72 -10.57 -10.13 12.39
N GLU A 73 -9.92 -10.64 13.43
CA GLU A 73 -9.73 -9.92 14.68
C GLU A 73 -8.49 -9.04 14.58
N VAL A 74 -8.69 -7.89 13.93
CA VAL A 74 -8.10 -6.59 14.26
C VAL A 74 -6.91 -6.71 15.23
N SER A 75 -5.73 -7.02 14.67
CA SER A 75 -4.52 -7.35 15.43
C SER A 75 -4.25 -6.31 16.52
N ARG A 76 -4.15 -6.78 17.78
CA ARG A 76 -3.96 -5.95 18.97
C ARG A 76 -2.63 -5.18 19.01
N ASP A 77 -1.76 -5.40 18.03
CA ASP A 77 -0.49 -4.71 17.87
C ASP A 77 -0.56 -3.50 16.95
N VAL A 78 -1.58 -3.40 16.08
CA VAL A 78 -1.78 -2.23 15.22
C VAL A 78 -2.45 -1.13 16.06
N PRO A 79 -1.86 0.04 16.33
CA PRO A 79 -2.53 1.10 17.11
C PRO A 79 -4.00 1.32 16.68
N ARG A 80 -4.93 1.54 17.64
CA ARG A 80 -6.36 1.78 17.34
C ARG A 80 -6.63 2.76 16.19
N PRO A 81 -5.87 3.86 16.01
CA PRO A 81 -6.04 4.77 14.88
C PRO A 81 -5.77 4.13 13.50
N GLN A 82 -4.97 3.06 13.45
CA GLN A 82 -4.65 2.29 12.24
C GLN A 82 -5.58 1.07 12.06
N ARG A 83 -6.41 0.77 13.06
CA ARG A 83 -7.43 -0.30 13.04
C ARG A 83 -8.80 0.19 12.59
N SER A 84 -9.01 1.49 12.43
CA SER A 84 -10.29 2.02 12.00
C SER A 84 -10.63 1.48 10.61
N GLN A 85 -11.85 0.97 10.47
CA GLN A 85 -12.40 0.67 9.16
C GLN A 85 -12.36 1.96 8.33
N LEU A 86 -11.76 1.88 7.14
CA LEU A 86 -11.74 3.00 6.21
C LEU A 86 -13.18 3.28 5.81
N LEU A 87 -13.69 4.46 6.19
CA LEU A 87 -15.05 4.87 5.86
C LEU A 87 -15.16 5.17 4.37
N THR A 88 -16.31 4.89 3.78
CA THR A 88 -16.62 5.27 2.40
C THR A 88 -16.79 6.78 2.29
N LEU A 89 -16.67 7.34 1.08
CA LEU A 89 -16.89 8.78 0.88
C LEU A 89 -18.27 9.21 1.38
N SER A 90 -19.30 8.42 1.09
CA SER A 90 -20.67 8.65 1.57
C SER A 90 -20.80 8.71 3.10
N GLN A 91 -19.96 7.97 3.84
CA GLN A 91 -19.95 8.00 5.31
C GLN A 91 -19.24 9.25 5.86
N TRP A 92 -18.31 9.83 5.10
CA TRP A 92 -17.70 11.12 5.43
C TRP A 92 -18.62 12.30 5.17
N LEU A 93 -19.48 12.22 4.16
CA LEU A 93 -20.44 13.28 3.84
C LEU A 93 -21.51 13.38 4.94
N GLY A 94 -21.58 14.51 5.63
CA GLY A 94 -22.45 14.76 6.79
C GLY A 94 -21.79 14.51 8.15
N SER A 95 -20.49 14.17 8.19
CA SER A 95 -19.76 13.90 9.43
C SER A 95 -19.08 15.14 10.03
N SER A 96 -19.06 16.27 9.34
CA SER A 96 -18.43 17.52 9.80
C SER A 96 -19.24 18.75 9.42
N GLU A 97 -18.92 19.88 10.04
CA GLU A 97 -19.64 21.15 9.81
C GLU A 97 -19.36 21.76 8.42
N SER A 98 -18.26 21.35 7.77
CA SER A 98 -17.85 21.85 6.46
C SER A 98 -17.60 20.72 5.47
N ARG A 99 -18.27 20.79 4.32
CA ARG A 99 -18.03 19.89 3.18
C ARG A 99 -16.57 19.85 2.74
N ALA A 100 -15.83 20.95 2.89
CA ALA A 100 -14.41 21.00 2.57
C ALA A 100 -13.57 20.14 3.52
N GLN A 101 -13.93 20.14 4.81
CA GLN A 101 -13.30 19.34 5.85
C GLN A 101 -13.63 17.86 5.68
N GLU A 102 -14.87 17.51 5.32
CA GLU A 102 -15.26 16.13 5.01
C GLU A 102 -14.43 15.53 3.90
N LEU A 103 -14.21 16.27 2.80
CA LEU A 103 -13.35 15.80 1.71
C LEU A 103 -11.89 15.65 2.14
N LEU A 104 -11.40 16.56 2.99
CA LEU A 104 -10.05 16.48 3.52
C LEU A 104 -9.88 15.24 4.42
N CYS A 105 -10.84 14.95 5.30
CA CYS A 105 -10.86 13.76 6.14
C CYS A 105 -10.99 12.47 5.31
N ALA A 106 -11.87 12.45 4.31
CA ALA A 106 -12.00 11.31 3.40
C ALA A 106 -10.68 10.97 2.69
N HIS A 107 -9.96 12.00 2.24
CA HIS A 107 -8.66 11.81 1.59
C HIS A 107 -7.56 11.37 2.56
N THR A 108 -7.43 12.06 3.70
CA THR A 108 -6.30 11.88 4.62
C THR A 108 -6.47 10.68 5.56
N GLN A 109 -7.69 10.38 5.99
CA GLN A 109 -7.98 9.34 6.98
C GLN A 109 -8.45 8.04 6.33
N SER A 110 -9.09 8.10 5.16
CA SER A 110 -9.57 6.91 4.43
C SER A 110 -8.83 6.63 3.13
N GLY A 111 -7.82 7.43 2.78
CA GLY A 111 -6.96 7.22 1.61
C GLY A 111 -7.67 7.37 0.26
N ILE A 112 -8.88 7.95 0.23
CA ILE A 112 -9.67 8.09 -1.01
C ILE A 112 -9.00 9.16 -1.87
N SER A 113 -8.60 8.81 -3.11
CA SER A 113 -7.92 9.76 -3.98
C SER A 113 -8.83 10.92 -4.41
N MET A 114 -8.25 12.11 -4.67
CA MET A 114 -9.01 13.26 -5.18
C MET A 114 -9.76 12.94 -6.48
N THR A 115 -9.20 12.07 -7.33
CA THR A 115 -9.84 11.59 -8.56
C THR A 115 -11.07 10.72 -8.27
N ALA A 116 -10.98 9.83 -7.26
CA ALA A 116 -12.11 9.01 -6.84
C ALA A 116 -13.23 9.88 -6.25
N ILE A 117 -12.89 10.85 -5.40
CA ILE A 117 -13.83 11.83 -4.85
C ILE A 117 -14.50 12.63 -5.97
N ALA A 118 -13.71 13.15 -6.92
CA ALA A 118 -14.21 13.93 -8.05
C ALA A 118 -15.22 13.13 -8.89
N ARG A 119 -14.89 11.87 -9.18
CA ARG A 119 -15.76 10.96 -9.95
C ARG A 119 -17.08 10.69 -9.23
N GLU A 120 -17.03 10.38 -7.94
CA GLU A 120 -18.23 10.03 -7.15
C GLU A 120 -19.14 11.26 -6.94
N MET A 121 -18.55 12.45 -6.80
CA MET A 121 -19.28 13.70 -6.57
C MET A 121 -19.74 14.41 -7.85
N GLY A 122 -19.33 13.92 -9.04
CA GLY A 122 -19.57 14.60 -10.31
C GLY A 122 -18.86 15.96 -10.43
N LEU A 123 -17.68 16.09 -9.82
CA LEU A 123 -16.88 17.32 -9.79
C LEU A 123 -15.58 17.15 -10.58
N SER A 124 -14.91 18.26 -10.90
CA SER A 124 -13.55 18.21 -11.46
C SER A 124 -12.51 18.02 -10.35
N VAL A 125 -11.42 17.32 -10.65
CA VAL A 125 -10.30 17.11 -9.71
C VAL A 125 -9.74 18.45 -9.21
N SER A 126 -9.61 19.44 -10.10
CA SER A 126 -9.14 20.78 -9.73
C SER A 126 -10.07 21.48 -8.74
N TYR A 127 -11.39 21.27 -8.83
CA TYR A 127 -12.33 21.82 -7.88
C TYR A 127 -12.19 21.17 -6.50
N VAL A 128 -12.09 19.84 -6.46
CA VAL A 128 -11.85 19.07 -5.22
C VAL A 128 -10.56 19.50 -4.54
N SER A 129 -9.46 19.60 -5.29
CA SER A 129 -8.17 20.07 -4.79
C SER A 129 -8.25 21.47 -4.17
N ARG A 130 -8.92 22.43 -4.83
CA ARG A 130 -9.12 23.77 -4.27
C ARG A 130 -9.95 23.77 -3.00
N LEU A 131 -10.98 22.91 -2.92
CA LEU A 131 -11.83 22.82 -1.73
C LEU A 131 -11.03 22.30 -0.54
N MET A 132 -10.24 21.25 -0.74
CA MET A 132 -9.38 20.68 0.29
C MET A 132 -8.28 21.65 0.73
N GLY A 133 -7.65 22.37 -0.20
CA GLY A 133 -6.64 23.38 0.14
C GLY A 133 -7.18 24.53 1.00
N ARG A 134 -8.45 24.92 0.81
CA ARG A 134 -9.11 25.89 1.71
C ARG A 134 -9.34 25.32 3.11
N ALA A 135 -9.72 24.05 3.22
CA ALA A 135 -9.89 23.39 4.51
C ALA A 135 -8.56 23.26 5.26
N GLU A 136 -7.49 22.90 4.56
CA GLU A 136 -6.15 22.80 5.13
C GLU A 136 -5.65 24.15 5.63
N ALA A 137 -5.82 25.22 4.85
CA ALA A 137 -5.47 26.58 5.26
C ALA A 137 -6.28 27.04 6.49
N ALA A 138 -7.57 26.69 6.57
CA ALA A 138 -8.41 27.00 7.72
C ALA A 138 -7.96 26.25 8.99
N LEU A 139 -7.61 24.96 8.88
CA LEU A 139 -7.05 24.17 10.00
C LEU A 139 -5.71 24.73 10.47
N GLN A 140 -4.83 25.10 9.54
CA GLN A 140 -3.54 25.73 9.85
C GLN A 140 -3.72 27.06 10.58
N ALA A 141 -4.68 27.89 10.15
CA ALA A 141 -5.01 29.14 10.81
C ALA A 141 -5.53 28.92 12.24
N CYS A 142 -6.45 27.97 12.47
CA CYS A 142 -6.95 27.64 13.81
C CYS A 142 -5.85 27.09 14.74
N SER A 143 -5.01 26.18 14.25
CA SER A 143 -3.90 25.60 15.04
C SER A 143 -2.85 26.64 15.47
N SER A 144 -2.65 27.67 14.64
CA SER A 144 -1.73 28.77 14.90
C SER A 144 -2.25 29.75 15.96
N VAL A 145 -3.58 29.92 16.05
CA VAL A 145 -4.25 30.73 17.07
C VAL A 145 -4.21 30.04 18.45
N GLU A 146 -4.44 28.72 18.49
CA GLU A 146 -4.44 27.93 19.72
C GLU A 146 -3.03 27.85 20.35
N SER A 147 -1.99 27.77 19.53
CA SER A 147 -0.59 27.78 19.99
C SER A 147 -0.13 29.13 20.59
N GLN A 148 -0.85 30.23 20.32
CA GLN A 148 -0.55 31.57 20.82
C GLN A 148 -1.35 31.94 22.09
N GLN A 149 -2.25 31.07 22.55
CA GLN A 149 -3.22 31.38 23.61
C GLN A 149 -2.94 30.72 24.97
N THR A 150 -1.78 30.12 25.20
CA THR A 150 -1.38 29.67 26.55
C THR A 150 -1.10 30.90 27.44
N PRO A 151 -1.97 31.31 28.37
CA PRO A 151 -1.73 32.48 29.20
C PRO A 151 -0.96 32.07 30.45
N GLU A 152 0.04 32.90 30.75
CA GLU A 152 0.73 33.08 32.01
C GLU A 152 -0.26 33.14 33.20
N ALA A 153 -0.46 32.03 33.91
CA ALA A 153 -1.28 31.98 35.12
C ALA A 153 -0.74 30.98 36.17
N ALA A 154 0.50 31.17 36.60
CA ALA A 154 1.05 30.74 37.91
C ALA A 154 2.50 31.28 37.98
N ALA A 155 2.93 32.19 38.85
CA ALA A 155 2.46 32.52 40.18
C ALA A 155 2.80 33.97 40.54
N ARG A 156 1.77 34.79 40.75
CA ARG A 156 1.77 35.85 41.77
C ARG A 156 0.74 35.41 42.80
N ASN A 157 1.20 35.05 43.99
CA ASN A 157 0.65 35.49 45.28
C ASN A 157 1.40 34.78 46.42
N CYS A 158 1.99 35.63 47.27
CA CYS A 158 2.35 35.54 48.68
C CYS A 158 2.63 34.16 49.31
#